data_AF-A0A928JAQ0-F1
#
_entry.id   AF-A0A928JAQ0-F1
#
_cell.length_a   1.000
_cell.length_b   1.000
_cell.length_c   1.000
_cell.angle_alpha   90.00
_cell.angle_beta   90.00
_cell.angle_gamma   90.00
#
_symmetry.space_group_name_H-M   'P 1'
#
loop_
_entity.id
_entity.type
_entity.pdbx_description
1 polymer ?
#
loop_
_entity_poly.entity_id
_entity_poly.type
_entity_poly.pdbx_seq_one_letter_code
_entity_poly.pdbx_strand_id
1 'polypeptide(L)'
;MTILKELYNGNICPGEKFVKKSGEYQKLMIKLSGCVDKLIPMIGDEGRDLWDEIRETELSMEVISDRESFIDGFCIGARMMLEVMSEDRTDRTVL
;
A
#
# COMPACT_ATOMS: atom_id res chain seq x y z
N MET A 1 -16.97 1.65 -19.88
CA MET A 1 -17.25 2.07 -18.48
C MET A 1 -16.21 3.09 -18.05
N THR A 2 -16.52 3.96 -17.09
CA THR A 2 -15.58 4.99 -16.59
C THR A 2 -14.96 4.53 -15.27
N ILE A 3 -13.73 4.95 -14.99
CA ILE A 3 -13.02 4.62 -13.75
C ILE A 3 -13.80 5.02 -12.49
N LEU A 4 -14.54 6.13 -12.54
CA LEU A 4 -15.39 6.59 -11.43
C LEU A 4 -16.57 5.66 -11.16
N LYS A 5 -17.16 5.06 -12.20
CA LYS A 5 -18.23 4.06 -12.04
C LYS A 5 -17.69 2.76 -11.47
N GLU A 6 -16.51 2.31 -11.89
CA GLU A 6 -15.85 1.14 -11.31
C GLU A 6 -15.52 1.35 -9.82
N LEU A 7 -15.01 2.54 -9.47
CA LEU A 7 -14.72 2.91 -8.08
C LEU A 7 -16.01 2.95 -7.24
N TYR A 8 -17.07 3.59 -7.73
CA TYR A 8 -18.36 3.67 -7.04
C TYR A 8 -18.97 2.28 -6.79
N ASN A 9 -18.83 1.37 -7.75
CA ASN A 9 -19.32 0.00 -7.64
C ASN A 9 -18.42 -0.90 -6.79
N GLY A 10 -17.26 -0.42 -6.32
CA GLY A 10 -16.29 -1.21 -5.55
C GLY A 10 -15.45 -2.19 -6.37
N ASN A 11 -15.49 -2.12 -7.71
CA ASN A 11 -14.69 -2.98 -8.57
C ASN A 11 -13.19 -2.61 -8.56
N ILE A 12 -12.90 -1.37 -8.17
CA ILE A 12 -11.54 -0.88 -7.89
C ILE A 12 -11.51 -0.54 -6.41
N CYS A 13 -10.68 -1.24 -5.64
CA CYS A 13 -10.41 -0.91 -4.24
C CYS A 13 -8.99 -0.36 -4.14
N PRO A 14 -8.80 0.97 -4.09
CA PRO A 14 -7.47 1.57 -4.15
C PRO A 14 -6.59 1.25 -2.94
N GLY A 15 -7.22 0.93 -1.80
CA GLY A 15 -6.54 0.50 -0.57
C GLY A 15 -6.20 -0.99 -0.54
N GLU A 16 -6.78 -1.80 -1.42
CA GLU A 16 -6.35 -3.18 -1.60
C GLU A 16 -5.07 -3.17 -2.44
N LYS A 17 -3.92 -3.19 -1.76
CA LYS A 17 -2.69 -3.62 -2.40
C LYS A 17 -2.89 -5.07 -2.84
N PHE A 18 -3.25 -5.25 -4.12
CA PHE A 18 -2.85 -6.44 -4.84
C PHE A 18 -1.34 -6.37 -4.99
N VAL A 19 -0.61 -6.66 -3.90
CA VAL A 19 0.70 -7.26 -4.05
C VAL A 19 0.37 -8.53 -4.81
N LYS A 20 0.47 -8.49 -6.14
CA LYS A 20 0.60 -9.68 -6.96
C LYS A 20 1.54 -10.52 -6.15
N LYS A 21 1.14 -11.72 -5.74
CA LYS A 21 2.02 -12.68 -5.06
C LYS A 21 3.16 -12.96 -6.03
N SER A 22 4.07 -12.01 -6.12
CA SER A 22 5.29 -12.13 -6.87
C SER A 22 5.98 -13.28 -6.17
N GLY A 23 6.64 -14.13 -6.95
CA GLY A 23 7.35 -15.24 -6.35
C GLY A 23 8.30 -14.78 -5.23
N GLU A 24 8.79 -13.53 -5.29
CA GLU A 24 9.62 -12.92 -4.26
C GLU A 24 8.87 -12.54 -2.97
N TYR A 25 7.75 -11.82 -3.05
CA TYR A 25 6.98 -11.46 -1.84
C TYR A 25 6.51 -12.72 -1.09
N GLN A 26 6.04 -13.72 -1.83
CA GLN A 26 5.62 -14.99 -1.24
C GLN A 26 6.81 -15.73 -0.59
N LYS A 27 8.00 -15.72 -1.19
CA LYS A 27 9.21 -16.31 -0.58
C LYS A 27 9.59 -15.60 0.72
N LEU A 28 9.53 -14.27 0.76
CA LEU A 28 9.81 -13.50 1.97
C LEU A 28 8.78 -13.77 3.06
N MET A 29 7.49 -13.87 2.72
CA MET A 29 6.42 -14.25 3.67
C MET A 29 6.65 -15.64 4.26
N ILE A 30 6.98 -16.65 3.43
CA ILE A 30 7.30 -18.00 3.90
C ILE A 30 8.52 -17.98 4.83
N LYS A 31 9.54 -17.21 4.47
CA LYS A 31 10.75 -17.05 5.30
C LYS A 31 10.42 -16.42 6.65
N LEU A 32 9.61 -15.35 6.68
CA LEU A 32 9.17 -14.69 7.90
C LEU A 32 8.40 -15.66 8.79
N SER A 33 7.41 -16.37 8.24
CA SER A 33 6.65 -17.40 8.97
C SER A 33 7.58 -18.43 9.60
N GLY A 34 8.53 -18.96 8.84
CA GLY A 34 9.49 -19.94 9.35
C GLY A 34 10.45 -19.40 10.42
N CYS A 35 10.71 -18.09 10.45
CA CYS A 35 11.44 -17.45 11.55
C CYS A 35 10.56 -17.33 12.80
N VAL A 36 9.29 -16.91 12.64
CA VAL A 36 8.33 -16.78 13.75
C VAL A 36 8.06 -18.14 14.39
N ASP A 37 7.85 -19.20 13.60
CA ASP A 37 7.65 -20.56 14.10
C ASP A 37 8.80 -21.06 14.99
N LYS A 38 10.03 -20.58 14.74
CA LYS A 38 11.21 -20.89 15.56
C LYS A 38 11.32 -19.99 16.80
N LEU A 39 10.84 -18.75 16.71
CA LEU A 39 10.91 -17.76 17.79
C LEU A 39 9.87 -18.05 18.88
N ILE A 40 8.63 -18.37 18.49
CA ILE A 40 7.50 -18.56 19.41
C ILE A 40 7.77 -19.62 20.52
N PRO A 41 8.47 -20.74 20.27
CA PRO A 41 8.87 -21.67 21.32
C PRO A 41 9.97 -21.13 22.25
N MET A 42 10.81 -20.19 21.79
CA MET A 42 11.95 -19.67 22.55
C MET A 42 11.56 -18.61 23.59
N ILE A 43 10.44 -17.91 23.34
CA ILE A 43 10.05 -16.72 24.13
C ILE A 43 9.07 -17.04 25.29
N GLY A 44 8.55 -18.27 25.38
CA GLY A 44 7.59 -18.65 26.43
C GLY A 44 6.25 -17.90 26.34
N ASP A 45 5.39 -18.04 27.34
CA ASP A 45 4.03 -17.45 27.31
C ASP A 45 4.05 -15.93 27.48
N GLU A 46 4.81 -15.39 28.45
CA GLU A 46 4.93 -13.94 28.66
C GLU A 46 5.56 -13.22 27.45
N GLY A 47 6.50 -13.87 26.75
CA GLY A 47 7.07 -13.34 25.52
C GLY A 47 6.12 -13.40 24.32
N ARG A 48 5.13 -14.30 24.31
CA ARG A 48 4.10 -14.35 23.26
C ARG A 48 3.15 -13.17 23.34
N ASP A 49 2.72 -12.80 24.54
CA ASP A 49 1.86 -11.63 24.73
C ASP A 49 2.54 -10.35 24.22
N LEU A 50 3.82 -10.17 24.56
CA LEU A 50 4.62 -9.04 24.04
C LEU A 50 4.81 -9.11 22.52
N TRP A 51 5.02 -10.32 21.96
CA TRP A 51 5.13 -10.51 20.52
C TRP A 51 3.85 -10.11 19.79
N ASP A 52 2.69 -10.51 20.31
CA ASP A 52 1.40 -10.17 19.73
C ASP A 52 1.15 -8.65 19.80
N GLU A 53 1.50 -8.00 20.91
CA GLU A 53 1.43 -6.53 21.03
C GLU A 53 2.34 -5.82 20.02
N ILE A 54 3.57 -6.32 19.82
CA ILE A 54 4.48 -5.81 18.79
C ILE A 54 3.83 -5.93 17.40
N ARG A 55 3.26 -7.10 17.07
CA ARG A 55 2.66 -7.34 15.75
C ARG A 55 1.44 -6.47 15.50
N GLU A 56 0.59 -6.28 16.50
CA GLU A 56 -0.57 -5.39 16.39
C GLU A 56 -0.15 -3.93 16.21
N THR A 57 0.89 -3.51 16.93
CA THR A 57 1.47 -2.17 16.81
C THR A 57 2.09 -1.95 15.43
N GLU A 58 2.86 -2.92 14.92
CA GLU A 58 3.42 -2.90 13.56
C GLU A 58 2.31 -2.79 12.51
N LEU A 59 1.26 -3.61 12.61
CA LEU A 59 0.13 -3.57 11.69
C LEU A 59 -0.56 -2.20 11.71
N SER A 60 -0.77 -1.63 12.90
CA SER A 60 -1.38 -0.30 13.05
C SER A 60 -0.52 0.79 12.41
N MET A 61 0.81 0.73 12.57
CA MET A 61 1.74 1.64 11.91
C MET A 61 1.71 1.50 10.38
N GLU A 62 1.69 0.25 9.87
CA GLU A 62 1.59 -0.03 8.44
C GLU A 62 0.29 0.54 7.85
N VAL A 63 -0.85 0.35 8.51
CA VAL A 63 -2.15 0.90 8.09
C VAL A 63 -2.12 2.42 8.01
N ILE A 64 -1.52 3.10 8.99
CA ILE A 64 -1.36 4.55 8.97
C ILE A 64 -0.46 4.97 7.81
N SER A 65 0.72 4.37 7.70
CA SER A 65 1.70 4.72 6.66
C SER A 65 1.16 4.48 5.25
N ASP A 66 0.44 3.39 5.03
CA ASP A 66 -0.18 3.06 3.75
C ASP A 66 -1.28 4.05 3.38
N ARG A 67 -2.09 4.48 4.34
CA ARG A 67 -3.12 5.51 4.10
C ARG A 67 -2.50 6.85 3.73
N GLU A 68 -1.49 7.31 4.46
CA GLU A 68 -0.82 8.60 4.14
C GLU A 68 -0.14 8.53 2.77
N SER A 69 0.60 7.44 2.50
CA SER A 69 1.25 7.22 1.20
C SER A 69 0.25 7.18 0.04
N PHE A 70 -0.93 6.61 0.28
CA PHE A 70 -2.02 6.58 -0.68
C PHE A 70 -2.55 7.99 -1.00
N ILE A 71 -2.84 8.79 0.03
CA ILE A 71 -3.32 10.18 -0.11
C ILE A 71 -2.29 11.02 -0.86
N ASP A 72 -1.02 10.91 -0.48
CA ASP A 72 0.08 11.62 -1.14
C ASP A 72 0.20 11.22 -2.61
N GLY A 73 0.13 9.93 -2.91
CA GLY A 73 0.18 9.42 -4.29
C GLY A 73 -0.96 9.98 -5.16
N PHE A 74 -2.18 10.05 -4.64
CA PHE A 74 -3.32 10.66 -5.34
C PHE A 74 -3.13 12.16 -5.56
N CYS A 75 -2.66 12.88 -4.54
CA CYS A 75 -2.37 14.31 -4.65
C CYS A 75 -1.30 14.60 -5.70
N ILE A 76 -0.22 13.82 -5.73
CA ILE A 76 0.85 13.93 -6.72
C ILE A 76 0.28 13.66 -8.13
N GLY A 77 -0.47 12.58 -8.30
CA GLY A 77 -1.08 12.24 -9.60
C GLY A 77 -1.99 13.36 -10.13
N ALA A 78 -2.83 13.94 -9.27
CA ALA A 78 -3.70 15.06 -9.65
C ALA A 78 -2.91 16.30 -10.06
N ARG A 79 -1.83 16.64 -9.33
CA ARG A 79 -0.95 17.77 -9.68
C ARG A 79 -0.26 17.56 -11.02
N MET A 80 0.24 16.35 -11.29
CA MET A 80 0.84 16.00 -12.58
C MET A 80 -0.16 16.13 -13.73
N MET A 81 -1.40 15.67 -13.55
CA MET A 81 -2.46 15.82 -14.56
C MET A 81 -2.78 17.30 -14.84
N LEU A 82 -2.89 18.12 -13.79
CA LEU A 82 -3.14 19.55 -13.93
C LEU A 82 -2.01 20.26 -14.68
N GLU A 83 -0.74 19.93 -14.39
CA GLU A 83 0.43 20.46 -15.10
C GLU A 83 0.34 20.17 -16.61
N VAL A 84 0.19 18.88 -16.97
CA VAL A 84 0.13 18.43 -18.37
C VAL A 84 -1.04 19.09 -19.13
N MET A 85 -2.21 19.23 -18.49
CA MET A 85 -3.36 19.87 -19.12
C MET A 85 -3.22 21.40 -19.23
N SER A 86 -2.38 22.01 -18.40
CA SER A 86 -2.13 23.46 -18.43
C SER A 86 -1.11 23.86 -19.51
N GLU A 87 -0.22 22.94 -19.91
CA GLU A 87 0.78 23.17 -20.98
C GLU A 87 0.17 23.25 -22.40
N ASP A 88 -1.11 22.92 -22.58
CA ASP A 88 -1.78 22.88 -23.89
C ASP A 88 -2.33 24.25 -24.38
N ARG A 89 -1.89 25.39 -23.83
CA ARG A 89 -2.48 26.70 -24.17
C ARG A 89 -1.57 27.87 -24.57
N THR A 90 -0.25 27.69 -24.75
CA THR A 90 0.60 28.85 -25.10
C THR A 90 1.55 28.69 -26.28
N ASP A 91 1.47 27.63 -27.10
CA ASP A 91 2.35 27.56 -28.29
C ASP A 91 1.78 26.84 -29.52
N ARG A 92 0.52 27.14 -29.88
CA ARG A 92 -0.03 26.81 -31.22
C ARG A 92 -0.65 28.03 -31.91
N THR A 93 0.01 29.19 -31.79
CA THR A 93 -0.36 30.36 -32.60
C THR A 93 0.83 31.08 -33.22
N VAL A 94 1.94 30.41 -33.57
CA VAL A 94 2.83 30.91 -34.63
C VAL A 94 3.61 29.74 -35.22
N LEU A 95 3.27 29.34 -36.45
CA LEU A 95 4.13 28.97 -37.59
C LEU A 95 3.26 28.40 -38.71
#